data_AF-A0A1Q9NM09-F1
#
_entry.id   AF-A0A1Q9NM09-F1
#
_cell.length_a   1.000
_cell.length_b   1.000
_cell.length_c   1.000
_cell.angle_alpha   90.00
_cell.angle_beta   90.00
_cell.angle_gamma   90.00
#
_symmetry.space_group_name_H-M   'P 1'
#
loop_
_entity.id
_entity.type
_entity.pdbx_description
1 polymer ?
#
loop_
_entity_poly.entity_id
_entity_poly.type
_entity_poly.pdbx_seq_one_letter_code
_entity_poly.pdbx_strand_id
1 'polypeptide(L)'
;MEKMKKISIFDRLQLYPSEIAALGIAWLVIILAFVPQALITPILAFTFGNSFFEPEFMSRASLMAFAIGGAFILHELGHKFAAQRFKARAAFQIDPRGLMITALSVALGFYLLMPGAVFWSSNLSKYDNIRGRVAAAGPVVNLLLASISLGLIAIGEGAETLSLGWIFFTFGQVSFFLNIYLGLFNMLPIWVLDGKKILTWNTTVYLTMMVMFVSLVMAGWFGFGIRFNFFIISFPPGGGIFGF
;
A
#
# COMPACT_ATOMS: atom_id res chain seq x y z
N MET A 1 21.99 -7.81 41.63
CA MET A 1 21.90 -7.95 40.16
C MET A 1 20.51 -7.53 39.72
N GLU A 2 20.38 -6.29 39.24
CA GLU A 2 19.16 -5.80 38.64
C GLU A 2 18.92 -6.58 37.34
N LYS A 3 17.83 -7.37 37.28
CA LYS A 3 17.47 -8.08 36.04
C LYS A 3 17.19 -7.01 34.98
N MET A 4 18.11 -6.84 34.02
CA MET A 4 17.87 -6.03 32.84
C MET A 4 16.56 -6.49 32.20
N LYS A 5 15.50 -5.69 32.34
CA LYS A 5 14.19 -5.97 31.76
C LYS A 5 14.41 -6.11 30.25
N LYS A 6 14.15 -7.29 29.69
CA LYS A 6 14.36 -7.57 28.26
C LYS A 6 13.38 -6.68 27.50
N ILE A 7 13.84 -5.51 27.06
CA ILE A 7 13.02 -4.54 26.31
C ILE A 7 12.60 -5.22 25.01
N SER A 8 11.29 -5.38 24.82
CA SER A 8 10.73 -6.00 23.64
C SER A 8 11.04 -5.17 22.39
N ILE A 9 11.09 -5.81 21.21
CA ILE A 9 11.21 -5.07 19.94
C ILE A 9 10.07 -4.07 19.76
N PHE A 10 8.87 -4.42 20.23
CA PHE A 10 7.70 -3.55 20.21
C PHE A 10 7.88 -2.29 21.08
N ASP A 11 8.54 -2.42 22.23
CA ASP A 11 8.84 -1.28 23.10
C ASP A 11 9.87 -0.35 22.45
N ARG A 12 10.85 -0.90 21.72
CA ARG A 12 11.84 -0.12 20.97
C ARG A 12 11.21 0.65 19.81
N LEU A 13 10.24 0.06 19.14
CA LEU A 13 9.48 0.66 18.04
C LEU A 13 8.33 1.56 18.52
N GLN A 14 8.07 1.60 19.83
CA GLN A 14 6.92 2.27 20.44
C GLN A 14 5.60 1.86 19.77
N LEU A 15 5.43 0.56 19.51
CA LEU A 15 4.20 -0.01 18.93
C LEU A 15 3.26 -0.42 20.07
N TYR A 16 2.15 0.29 20.18
CA TYR A 16 1.15 0.01 21.20
C TYR A 16 0.17 -1.08 20.73
N PRO A 17 -0.38 -1.93 21.62
CA PRO A 17 -1.36 -2.95 21.23
C PRO A 17 -2.58 -2.38 20.48
N SER A 18 -3.06 -1.20 20.89
CA SER A 18 -4.16 -0.50 20.23
C SER A 18 -3.82 -0.07 18.80
N GLU A 19 -2.57 0.30 18.55
CA GLU A 19 -2.08 0.68 17.23
C GLU A 19 -1.96 -0.54 16.30
N ILE A 20 -1.47 -1.67 16.82
CA ILE A 20 -1.42 -2.93 16.08
C ILE A 20 -2.83 -3.38 15.70
N ALA A 21 -3.78 -3.29 16.64
CA ALA A 21 -5.18 -3.57 16.37
C ALA A 21 -5.76 -2.62 15.31
N ALA A 22 -5.46 -1.32 15.40
CA ALA A 22 -5.90 -0.33 14.42
C ALA A 22 -5.34 -0.60 13.02
N LEU A 23 -4.05 -0.93 12.89
CA LEU A 23 -3.43 -1.33 11.62
C LEU A 23 -4.07 -2.61 11.06
N GLY A 24 -4.36 -3.59 11.92
CA GLY A 24 -5.05 -4.82 11.52
C GLY A 24 -6.48 -4.57 11.03
N ILE A 25 -7.25 -3.72 11.71
CA ILE A 25 -8.60 -3.33 11.28
C ILE A 25 -8.53 -2.55 9.97
N ALA A 26 -7.61 -1.59 9.83
CA ALA A 26 -7.43 -0.84 8.59
C ALA A 26 -7.09 -1.77 7.42
N TRP A 27 -6.21 -2.75 7.65
CA TRP A 27 -5.88 -3.77 6.65
C TRP A 27 -7.11 -4.58 6.22
N LEU A 28 -7.91 -5.06 7.19
CA LEU A 28 -9.17 -5.76 6.89
C LEU A 28 -10.15 -4.89 6.11
N VAL A 29 -10.32 -3.62 6.48
CA VAL A 29 -11.19 -2.68 5.76
C VAL A 29 -10.73 -2.51 4.31
N ILE A 30 -9.43 -2.37 4.07
CA ILE A 30 -8.91 -2.22 2.71
C ILE A 30 -9.09 -3.52 1.91
N ILE A 31 -8.85 -4.70 2.51
CA ILE A 31 -9.16 -5.98 1.85
C ILE A 31 -10.63 -5.99 1.42
N LEU A 32 -11.55 -5.69 2.35
CA LEU A 32 -12.99 -5.64 2.08
C LEU A 32 -13.37 -4.57 1.04
N ALA A 33 -12.60 -3.48 0.91
CA ALA A 33 -12.80 -2.48 -0.13
C ALA A 33 -12.46 -3.02 -1.54
N PHE A 34 -11.45 -3.88 -1.65
CA PHE A 34 -11.09 -4.54 -2.91
C PHE A 34 -11.91 -5.80 -3.21
N VAL A 35 -12.56 -6.37 -2.18
CA VAL A 35 -13.41 -7.57 -2.30
C VAL A 35 -14.51 -7.39 -3.34
N PRO A 36 -15.30 -6.30 -3.41
CA PRO A 36 -16.29 -6.10 -4.47
C PRO A 36 -15.71 -6.20 -5.89
N GLN A 37 -14.52 -5.66 -6.15
CA GLN A 37 -13.86 -5.82 -7.46
C GLN A 37 -13.43 -7.27 -7.70
N ALA A 38 -12.90 -7.90 -6.65
CA ALA A 38 -12.51 -9.29 -6.68
C ALA A 38 -13.68 -10.26 -6.68
N LEU A 39 -14.89 -9.79 -6.36
CA LEU A 39 -16.14 -10.54 -6.28
C LEU A 39 -17.06 -10.26 -7.46
N ILE A 40 -17.02 -9.11 -8.14
CA ILE A 40 -17.87 -8.88 -9.32
C ILE A 40 -17.55 -9.88 -10.42
N THR A 41 -16.28 -10.24 -10.62
CA THR A 41 -15.88 -11.30 -11.58
C THR A 41 -16.34 -12.69 -11.12
N PRO A 42 -16.11 -13.12 -9.86
CA PRO A 42 -16.65 -14.36 -9.32
C PRO A 42 -18.15 -14.41 -9.04
N ILE A 43 -18.88 -13.31 -8.85
CA ILE A 43 -20.34 -13.29 -8.61
C ILE A 43 -21.06 -13.50 -9.95
N LEU A 44 -20.53 -12.92 -11.02
CA LEU A 44 -20.91 -13.30 -12.39
C LEU A 44 -20.61 -14.79 -12.65
N ALA A 45 -19.48 -15.31 -12.14
CA ALA A 45 -19.17 -16.75 -12.21
C ALA A 45 -19.96 -17.64 -11.22
N PHE A 46 -20.40 -17.11 -10.08
CA PHE A 46 -21.12 -17.79 -8.99
C PHE A 46 -22.54 -18.15 -9.40
N THR A 47 -23.08 -17.43 -10.37
CA THR A 47 -24.29 -17.83 -11.11
C THR A 47 -24.12 -19.21 -11.78
N PHE A 48 -22.88 -19.74 -11.89
CA PHE A 48 -22.54 -20.98 -12.58
C PHE A 48 -21.64 -22.01 -11.83
N GLY A 49 -21.23 -21.84 -10.55
CA GLY A 49 -20.53 -22.92 -9.81
C GLY A 49 -19.56 -22.55 -8.68
N ASN A 50 -19.11 -23.57 -7.92
CA ASN A 50 -18.37 -23.59 -6.63
C ASN A 50 -16.96 -22.93 -6.58
N SER A 51 -16.75 -21.78 -7.22
CA SER A 51 -15.44 -21.15 -7.45
C SER A 51 -14.69 -20.60 -6.21
N PHE A 52 -15.37 -20.44 -5.06
CA PHE A 52 -14.81 -19.72 -3.90
C PHE A 52 -13.83 -20.53 -3.05
N PHE A 53 -13.99 -21.85 -3.02
CA PHE A 53 -13.13 -22.75 -2.21
C PHE A 53 -12.04 -23.43 -3.04
N GLU A 54 -11.89 -23.02 -4.31
CA GLU A 54 -10.82 -23.51 -5.15
C GLU A 54 -9.46 -23.08 -4.58
N PRO A 55 -8.50 -24.01 -4.39
CA PRO A 55 -7.19 -23.70 -3.82
C PRO A 55 -6.45 -22.58 -4.56
N GLU A 56 -6.62 -22.51 -5.88
CA GLU A 56 -6.02 -21.45 -6.70
C GLU A 56 -6.59 -20.07 -6.34
N PHE A 57 -7.92 -19.95 -6.25
CA PHE A 57 -8.56 -18.69 -5.85
C PHE A 57 -8.10 -18.25 -4.45
N MET A 58 -8.09 -19.17 -3.49
CA MET A 58 -7.65 -18.88 -2.12
C MET A 58 -6.19 -18.43 -2.07
N SER A 59 -5.32 -19.04 -2.89
CA SER A 59 -3.90 -18.66 -2.94
C SER A 59 -3.70 -17.25 -3.51
N ARG A 60 -4.38 -16.90 -4.61
CA ARG A 60 -4.32 -15.57 -5.23
C ARG A 60 -4.92 -14.50 -4.32
N ALA A 61 -6.06 -14.79 -3.69
CA ALA A 61 -6.69 -13.90 -2.70
C ALA A 61 -5.76 -13.64 -1.50
N SER A 62 -5.07 -14.67 -1.02
CA SER A 62 -4.09 -14.54 0.07
C SER A 62 -2.91 -13.66 -0.34
N LEU A 63 -2.32 -13.88 -1.52
CA LEU A 63 -1.25 -13.04 -2.05
C LEU A 63 -1.68 -11.58 -2.18
N MET A 64 -2.89 -11.34 -2.66
CA MET A 64 -3.46 -9.99 -2.75
C MET A 64 -3.62 -9.34 -1.37
N ALA A 65 -4.19 -10.07 -0.40
CA ALA A 65 -4.34 -9.57 0.96
C ALA A 65 -2.98 -9.17 1.58
N PHE A 66 -1.95 -10.01 1.44
CA PHE A 66 -0.60 -9.69 1.91
C PHE A 66 0.01 -8.49 1.19
N ALA A 67 -0.15 -8.37 -0.13
CA ALA A 67 0.36 -7.24 -0.90
C ALA A 67 -0.32 -5.92 -0.48
N ILE A 68 -1.65 -5.94 -0.24
CA ILE A 68 -2.41 -4.81 0.29
C ILE A 68 -1.88 -4.40 1.67
N GLY A 69 -1.74 -5.36 2.58
CA GLY A 69 -1.26 -5.12 3.93
C GLY A 69 0.16 -4.55 3.93
N GLY A 70 1.05 -5.14 3.14
CA GLY A 70 2.42 -4.68 2.97
C GLY A 70 2.50 -3.25 2.46
N ALA A 71 1.78 -2.93 1.38
CA ALA A 71 1.79 -1.60 0.78
C ALA A 71 1.27 -0.52 1.74
N PHE A 72 0.16 -0.77 2.44
CA PHE A 72 -0.44 0.19 3.36
C PHE A 72 0.29 0.28 4.72
N ILE A 73 0.53 -0.85 5.39
CA ILE A 73 1.10 -0.84 6.74
C ILE A 73 2.52 -0.29 6.71
N LEU A 74 3.34 -0.68 5.73
CA LEU A 74 4.71 -0.18 5.64
C LEU A 74 4.75 1.32 5.28
N HIS A 75 3.78 1.81 4.50
CA HIS A 75 3.60 3.24 4.24
C HIS A 75 3.39 4.03 5.55
N GLU A 76 2.39 3.63 6.33
CA GLU A 76 2.07 4.27 7.61
C GLU A 76 3.23 4.16 8.60
N LEU A 77 3.88 2.99 8.70
CA LEU A 77 5.07 2.81 9.52
C LEU A 77 6.24 3.69 9.04
N GLY A 78 6.35 3.97 7.75
CA GLY A 78 7.29 4.93 7.18
C GLY A 78 7.12 6.32 7.78
N HIS A 79 5.89 6.85 7.81
CA HIS A 79 5.60 8.12 8.48
C HIS A 79 5.94 8.08 9.96
N LYS A 80 5.52 7.01 10.65
CA LYS A 80 5.76 6.86 12.09
C LYS A 80 7.24 6.90 12.42
N PHE A 81 8.04 6.07 11.76
CA PHE A 81 9.46 5.96 12.03
C PHE A 81 10.19 7.24 11.64
N ALA A 82 9.79 7.92 10.56
CA ALA A 82 10.32 9.24 10.23
C ALA A 82 10.00 10.29 11.32
N ALA A 83 8.78 10.32 11.85
CA ALA A 83 8.40 11.22 12.93
C ALA A 83 9.21 10.95 14.22
N GLN A 84 9.40 9.68 14.57
CA GLN A 84 10.19 9.28 15.74
C GLN A 84 11.66 9.71 15.66
N ARG A 85 12.24 9.81 14.45
CA ARG A 85 13.60 10.39 14.27
C ARG A 85 13.68 11.87 14.69
N PHE A 86 12.56 12.59 14.67
CA PHE A 86 12.44 13.96 15.17
C PHE A 86 11.98 14.02 16.63
N LYS A 87 12.17 12.93 17.40
CA LYS A 87 11.78 12.81 18.82
C LYS A 87 10.28 13.01 19.05
N ALA A 88 9.46 12.81 18.03
CA ALA A 88 8.02 12.86 18.17
C ALA A 88 7.46 11.56 18.74
N ARG A 89 6.37 11.67 19.51
CA ARG A 89 5.48 10.53 19.73
C ARG A 89 4.57 10.41 18.52
N ALA A 90 4.48 9.20 17.96
CA ALA A 90 3.72 8.92 16.76
C ALA A 90 3.00 7.58 16.91
N ALA A 91 1.72 7.53 16.54
CA ALA A 91 0.92 6.31 16.54
C ALA A 91 -0.11 6.35 15.42
N PHE A 92 -0.25 5.22 14.71
CA PHE A 92 -1.36 5.03 13.79
C PHE A 92 -2.69 4.96 14.55
N GLN A 93 -3.70 5.67 14.06
CA GLN A 93 -5.07 5.61 14.57
C GLN A 93 -6.05 5.56 13.40
N ILE A 94 -7.13 4.82 13.59
CA ILE A 94 -8.26 4.82 12.66
C ILE A 94 -8.91 6.21 12.68
N ASP A 95 -9.24 6.73 11.51
CA ASP A 95 -10.00 7.96 11.36
C ASP A 95 -11.41 7.63 10.84
N PRO A 96 -12.48 7.81 11.65
CA PRO A 96 -13.84 7.58 11.21
C PRO A 96 -14.24 8.35 9.94
N ARG A 97 -13.69 9.55 9.74
CA ARG A 97 -13.94 10.35 8.53
C ARG A 97 -13.28 9.70 7.32
N GLY A 98 -12.04 9.24 7.49
CA GLY A 98 -11.30 8.51 6.48
C GLY A 98 -11.97 7.18 6.10
N LEU A 99 -12.50 6.43 7.07
CA LEU A 99 -13.32 5.24 6.82
C LEU A 99 -14.58 5.56 6.00
N MET A 100 -15.29 6.63 6.34
CA MET A 100 -16.48 7.06 5.60
C MET A 100 -16.13 7.45 4.16
N ILE A 101 -15.05 8.21 3.96
CA ILE A 101 -14.56 8.57 2.62
C ILE A 101 -14.18 7.30 1.85
N THR A 102 -13.50 6.35 2.51
CA THR A 102 -13.12 5.07 1.91
C THR A 102 -14.37 4.32 1.44
N ALA A 103 -15.37 4.15 2.30
CA ALA A 103 -16.61 3.47 1.96
C ALA A 103 -17.37 4.15 0.81
N LEU A 104 -17.50 5.48 0.84
CA LEU A 104 -18.16 6.25 -0.23
C LEU A 104 -17.41 6.14 -1.55
N SER A 105 -16.08 6.22 -1.52
CA SER A 105 -15.25 6.13 -2.71
C SER A 105 -15.40 4.77 -3.39
N VAL A 106 -15.33 3.68 -2.61
CA VAL A 106 -15.55 2.31 -3.08
C VAL A 106 -16.95 2.15 -3.68
N ALA A 107 -17.98 2.70 -3.03
CA ALA A 107 -19.35 2.67 -3.53
C ALA A 107 -19.52 3.43 -4.87
N LEU A 108 -18.71 4.46 -5.09
CA LEU A 108 -18.71 5.27 -6.32
C LEU A 108 -17.75 4.72 -7.40
N GLY A 109 -17.03 3.63 -7.12
CA GLY A 109 -16.11 2.98 -8.07
C GLY A 109 -14.72 3.61 -8.18
N PHE A 110 -14.32 4.47 -7.23
CA PHE A 110 -12.95 5.00 -7.14
C PHE A 110 -12.36 4.73 -5.75
N TYR A 111 -11.17 4.11 -5.64
CA TYR A 111 -10.72 3.51 -4.37
C TYR A 111 -9.85 4.45 -3.51
N LEU A 112 -10.45 5.41 -2.82
CA LEU A 112 -9.71 6.25 -1.88
C LEU A 112 -9.50 5.53 -0.55
N LEU A 113 -8.34 4.93 -0.39
CA LEU A 113 -8.01 4.11 0.79
C LEU A 113 -7.32 4.94 1.85
N MET A 114 -8.12 5.48 2.76
CA MET A 114 -7.64 6.30 3.87
C MET A 114 -8.34 5.92 5.17
N PRO A 115 -8.21 4.66 5.65
CA PRO A 115 -8.91 4.19 6.85
C PRO A 115 -8.41 4.81 8.16
N GLY A 116 -7.24 5.46 8.13
CA GLY A 116 -6.62 6.10 9.27
C GLY A 116 -5.38 6.87 8.86
N ALA A 117 -4.66 7.39 9.85
CA ALA A 117 -3.41 8.11 9.64
C ALA A 117 -2.50 7.98 10.86
N VAL A 118 -1.20 8.20 10.65
CA VAL A 118 -0.25 8.39 11.75
C VAL A 118 -0.38 9.80 12.34
N PHE A 119 -0.90 9.87 13.56
CA PHE A 119 -0.90 11.09 14.35
C PHE A 119 0.43 11.19 15.10
N TRP A 120 1.08 12.34 14.97
CA TRP A 120 2.33 12.60 15.67
C TRP A 120 2.41 14.04 16.16
N SER A 121 3.13 14.25 17.26
CA SER A 121 3.33 15.57 17.84
C SER A 121 4.72 15.72 18.45
N SER A 122 5.30 16.91 18.24
CA SER A 122 6.55 17.36 18.86
C SER A 122 6.64 18.88 18.78
N ASN A 123 7.55 19.51 19.54
CA ASN A 123 7.86 20.95 19.40
C ASN A 123 8.34 21.33 17.99
N LEU A 124 8.78 20.34 17.22
CA LEU A 124 9.29 20.47 15.87
C LEU A 124 8.21 20.29 14.80
N SER A 125 7.02 19.80 15.17
CA SER A 125 5.94 19.55 14.21
C SER A 125 5.36 20.83 13.60
N LYS A 126 5.71 22.01 14.10
CA LYS A 126 5.31 23.31 13.54
C LYS A 126 6.11 23.71 12.29
N TYR A 127 7.26 23.08 12.04
CA TYR A 127 8.11 23.44 10.91
C TYR A 127 7.76 22.63 9.67
N ASP A 128 7.48 23.32 8.56
CA ASP A 128 7.06 22.68 7.31
C ASP A 128 8.12 21.72 6.76
N ASN A 129 9.41 22.02 6.97
CA ASN A 129 10.47 21.11 6.57
C ASN A 129 10.45 19.75 7.27
N ILE A 130 9.97 19.70 8.51
CA ILE A 130 9.85 18.44 9.25
C ILE A 130 8.56 17.75 8.86
N ARG A 131 7.46 18.50 8.71
CA ARG A 131 6.19 17.96 8.19
C ARG A 131 6.35 17.32 6.82
N GLY A 132 7.02 18.01 5.89
CA GLY A 132 7.28 17.52 4.55
C GLY A 132 8.18 16.28 4.53
N ARG A 133 9.21 16.22 5.38
CA ARG A 133 10.09 15.02 5.49
C ARG A 133 9.36 13.81 6.06
N VAL A 134 8.51 14.01 7.07
CA VAL A 134 7.68 12.94 7.63
C VAL A 134 6.64 12.48 6.60
N ALA A 135 6.00 13.42 5.90
CA ALA A 135 5.05 13.14 4.83
C ALA A 135 5.70 12.43 3.63
N ALA A 136 6.95 12.74 3.29
CA ALA A 136 7.66 12.05 2.21
C ALA A 136 7.97 10.57 2.54
N ALA A 137 8.05 10.20 3.82
CA ALA A 137 8.51 8.88 4.23
C ALA A 137 7.58 7.74 3.77
N GLY A 138 6.26 7.91 3.86
CA GLY A 138 5.29 6.93 3.37
C GLY A 138 5.42 6.70 1.86
N PRO A 139 5.31 7.74 1.01
CA PRO A 139 5.50 7.59 -0.43
C PRO A 139 6.88 7.07 -0.84
N VAL A 140 7.96 7.37 -0.08
CA VAL A 140 9.28 6.76 -0.30
C VAL A 140 9.25 5.25 -0.05
N VAL A 141 8.57 4.77 1.00
CA VAL A 141 8.39 3.33 1.23
C VAL A 141 7.66 2.69 0.04
N ASN A 142 6.61 3.33 -0.47
CA ASN A 142 5.91 2.83 -1.66
C ASN A 142 6.81 2.79 -2.91
N LEU A 143 7.64 3.81 -3.14
CA LEU A 143 8.62 3.80 -4.24
C LEU A 143 9.57 2.60 -4.13
N LEU A 144 10.09 2.33 -2.93
CA LEU A 144 10.99 1.21 -2.68
C LEU A 144 10.29 -0.13 -2.89
N LEU A 145 9.09 -0.31 -2.34
CA LEU A 145 8.31 -1.53 -2.50
C LEU A 145 7.88 -1.75 -3.96
N ALA A 146 7.50 -0.70 -4.70
CA ALA A 146 7.24 -0.80 -6.13
C ALA A 146 8.49 -1.24 -6.90
N SER A 147 9.65 -0.66 -6.58
CA SER A 147 10.93 -1.05 -7.21
C SER A 147 11.28 -2.53 -6.94
N ILE A 148 11.13 -2.98 -5.69
CA ILE A 148 11.31 -4.39 -5.31
C ILE A 148 10.33 -5.29 -6.08
N SER A 149 9.09 -4.84 -6.21
CA SER A 149 8.04 -5.59 -6.89
C SER A 149 8.36 -5.82 -8.37
N LEU A 150 8.95 -4.84 -9.08
CA LEU A 150 9.45 -5.07 -10.46
C LEU A 150 10.52 -6.18 -10.51
N GLY A 151 11.41 -6.23 -9.51
CA GLY A 151 12.38 -7.32 -9.40
C GLY A 151 11.72 -8.68 -9.20
N LEU A 152 10.65 -8.76 -8.40
CA LEU A 152 9.88 -9.99 -8.21
C LEU A 152 9.19 -10.45 -9.49
N ILE A 153 8.68 -9.52 -10.30
CA ILE A 153 8.07 -9.83 -11.60
C ILE A 153 9.12 -10.41 -12.54
N ALA A 154 10.29 -9.76 -12.65
CA ALA A 154 11.40 -10.25 -13.48
C ALA A 154 11.87 -11.65 -13.06
N ILE A 155 11.97 -11.91 -11.76
CA ILE A 155 12.30 -13.23 -11.23
C ILE A 155 11.21 -14.24 -11.60
N GLY A 156 9.93 -13.85 -11.51
CA GLY A 156 8.79 -14.70 -11.87
C GLY A 156 8.79 -15.11 -13.35
N GLU A 157 9.02 -14.17 -14.27
CA GLU A 157 9.14 -14.44 -15.72
C GLU A 157 10.37 -15.29 -16.05
N GLY A 158 11.52 -15.01 -15.41
CA GLY A 158 12.72 -15.83 -15.61
C GLY A 158 12.62 -17.24 -15.03
N ALA A 159 11.63 -17.50 -14.19
CA ALA A 159 11.42 -18.75 -13.44
C ALA A 159 10.15 -19.51 -13.88
N GLU A 160 9.64 -19.29 -15.09
CA GLU A 160 8.40 -19.94 -15.59
C GLU A 160 8.43 -21.48 -15.49
N THR A 161 9.61 -22.10 -15.52
CA THR A 161 9.80 -23.56 -15.38
C THR A 161 9.80 -24.06 -13.93
N LEU A 162 9.85 -23.17 -12.94
CA LEU A 162 9.78 -23.50 -11.52
C LEU A 162 8.33 -23.45 -11.03
N SER A 163 7.92 -24.45 -10.24
CA SER A 163 6.56 -24.58 -9.70
C SER A 163 6.08 -23.39 -8.83
N LEU A 164 6.99 -22.50 -8.43
CA LEU A 164 6.70 -21.31 -7.62
C LEU A 164 6.87 -19.99 -8.37
N GLY A 165 7.29 -19.98 -9.65
CA GLY A 165 7.51 -18.76 -10.44
C GLY A 165 6.27 -17.88 -10.52
N TRP A 166 5.10 -18.51 -10.64
CA TRP A 166 3.79 -17.82 -10.66
C TRP A 166 3.50 -17.01 -9.39
N ILE A 167 4.02 -17.42 -8.22
CA ILE A 167 3.83 -16.71 -6.95
C ILE A 167 4.57 -15.37 -6.99
N PHE A 168 5.84 -15.40 -7.40
CA PHE A 168 6.66 -14.19 -7.50
C PHE A 168 6.11 -13.22 -8.54
N PHE A 169 5.70 -13.76 -9.69
CA PHE A 169 5.07 -12.97 -10.74
C PHE A 169 3.76 -12.31 -10.26
N THR A 170 2.82 -13.11 -9.72
CA THR A 170 1.51 -12.62 -9.27
C THR A 170 1.66 -11.63 -8.11
N PHE A 171 2.42 -11.99 -7.07
CA PHE A 171 2.64 -11.11 -5.93
C PHE A 171 3.37 -9.83 -6.34
N GLY A 172 4.37 -9.94 -7.20
CA GLY A 172 5.10 -8.79 -7.76
C GLY A 172 4.17 -7.85 -8.51
N GLN A 173 3.32 -8.35 -9.40
CA GLN A 173 2.37 -7.52 -10.16
C GLN A 173 1.39 -6.78 -9.24
N VAL A 174 0.83 -7.48 -8.26
CA VAL A 174 -0.15 -6.90 -7.33
C VAL A 174 0.50 -5.88 -6.41
N SER A 175 1.63 -6.24 -5.81
CA SER A 175 2.41 -5.37 -4.94
C SER A 175 2.86 -4.12 -5.70
N PHE A 176 3.32 -4.27 -6.93
CA PHE A 176 3.70 -3.14 -7.79
C PHE A 176 2.52 -2.20 -8.01
N PHE A 177 1.38 -2.73 -8.46
CA PHE A 177 0.17 -1.93 -8.69
C PHE A 177 -0.25 -1.16 -7.43
N LEU A 178 -0.36 -1.84 -6.30
CA LEU A 178 -0.84 -1.23 -5.05
C LEU A 178 0.11 -0.16 -4.53
N ASN A 179 1.42 -0.38 -4.60
CA ASN A 179 2.40 0.59 -4.14
C ASN A 179 2.43 1.83 -5.03
N ILE A 180 2.34 1.67 -6.36
CA ILE A 180 2.18 2.78 -7.29
C ILE A 180 0.88 3.53 -7.03
N TYR A 181 -0.24 2.81 -6.89
CA TYR A 181 -1.56 3.40 -6.68
C TYR A 181 -1.61 4.24 -5.41
N LEU A 182 -1.28 3.63 -4.26
CA LEU A 182 -1.26 4.31 -2.96
C LEU A 182 -0.22 5.45 -2.93
N GLY A 183 0.93 5.25 -3.57
CA GLY A 183 2.01 6.23 -3.63
C GLY A 183 1.63 7.46 -4.44
N LEU A 184 1.16 7.28 -5.68
CA LEU A 184 0.70 8.37 -6.54
C LEU A 184 -0.52 9.08 -5.94
N PHE A 185 -1.45 8.32 -5.37
CA PHE A 185 -2.63 8.90 -4.72
C PHE A 185 -2.22 9.82 -3.57
N ASN A 186 -1.35 9.37 -2.67
CA ASN A 186 -0.83 10.21 -1.59
C ASN A 186 0.03 11.38 -2.07
N MET A 187 0.58 11.33 -3.29
CA MET A 187 1.31 12.45 -3.90
C MET A 187 0.41 13.50 -4.56
N LEU A 188 -0.92 13.32 -4.60
CA LEU A 188 -1.82 14.38 -5.05
C LEU A 188 -1.74 15.59 -4.10
N PRO A 189 -1.58 16.83 -4.60
CA PRO A 189 -1.35 18.01 -3.78
C PRO A 189 -2.65 18.58 -3.20
N ILE A 190 -3.50 17.73 -2.62
CA ILE A 190 -4.85 18.07 -2.14
C ILE A 190 -5.07 17.68 -0.68
N TRP A 191 -5.82 18.52 0.03
CA TRP A 191 -6.40 18.22 1.34
C TRP A 191 -5.38 17.68 2.39
N VAL A 192 -5.60 16.46 2.92
CA VAL A 192 -4.77 15.85 3.99
C VAL A 192 -3.62 14.97 3.46
N LEU A 193 -3.55 14.78 2.14
CA LEU A 193 -2.59 13.88 1.51
C LEU A 193 -1.16 14.41 1.63
N ASP A 194 -0.20 13.51 1.54
CA ASP A 194 1.19 13.83 1.82
C ASP A 194 1.83 14.74 0.79
N GLY A 195 1.44 14.60 -0.48
CA GLY A 195 1.89 15.42 -1.58
C GLY A 195 1.72 16.90 -1.31
N LYS A 196 0.63 17.29 -0.62
CA LYS A 196 0.42 18.69 -0.21
C LYS A 196 1.49 19.17 0.77
N LYS A 197 1.81 18.37 1.78
CA LYS A 197 2.83 18.70 2.81
C LYS A 197 4.24 18.72 2.19
N ILE A 198 4.54 17.77 1.31
CA ILE A 198 5.83 17.69 0.61
C ILE A 198 6.01 18.89 -0.32
N LEU A 199 4.97 19.25 -1.09
CA LEU A 199 4.99 20.40 -1.99
C LEU A 199 5.19 21.73 -1.26
N THR A 200 4.51 21.92 -0.12
CA THR A 200 4.69 23.11 0.74
C THR A 200 6.11 23.18 1.31
N TRP A 201 6.71 22.05 1.66
CA TRP A 201 8.10 22.02 2.15
C TRP A 201 9.11 22.29 1.03
N ASN A 202 9.05 21.53 -0.06
CA ASN A 202 10.05 21.54 -1.12
C ASN A 202 9.47 21.01 -2.44
N THR A 203 9.25 21.92 -3.39
CA THR A 203 8.74 21.60 -4.73
C THR A 203 9.68 20.67 -5.51
N THR A 204 11.00 20.82 -5.38
CA THR A 204 11.97 19.95 -6.06
C THR A 204 11.86 18.51 -5.58
N VAL A 205 11.73 18.28 -4.27
CA VAL A 205 11.54 16.93 -3.71
C VAL A 205 10.22 16.34 -4.18
N TYR A 206 9.14 17.13 -4.15
CA TYR A 206 7.83 16.72 -4.66
C TYR A 206 7.90 16.25 -6.13
N LEU A 207 8.47 17.09 -7.01
CA LEU A 207 8.58 16.78 -8.44
C LEU A 207 9.49 15.59 -8.69
N THR A 208 10.59 15.46 -7.95
CA THR A 208 11.50 14.32 -8.06
C THR A 208 10.79 13.01 -7.74
N MET A 209 10.01 12.97 -6.66
CA MET A 209 9.25 11.78 -6.28
C MET A 209 8.14 11.46 -7.30
N MET A 210 7.45 12.48 -7.83
CA MET A 210 6.49 12.29 -8.91
C MET A 210 7.13 11.67 -10.16
N VAL A 211 8.30 12.18 -10.57
CA VAL A 211 9.06 11.64 -11.71
C VAL A 211 9.48 10.19 -11.44
N MET A 212 9.90 9.85 -10.23
CA MET A 212 10.24 8.46 -9.87
C MET A 212 9.03 7.53 -9.97
N PHE A 213 7.86 7.93 -9.47
CA PHE A 213 6.64 7.13 -9.62
C PHE A 213 6.27 6.95 -11.10
N VAL A 214 6.25 8.02 -11.88
CA VAL A 214 5.94 7.95 -13.32
C VAL A 214 6.96 7.07 -14.05
N SER A 215 8.24 7.17 -13.71
CA SER A 215 9.29 6.32 -14.30
C SER A 215 9.07 4.85 -14.01
N LEU A 216 8.66 4.50 -12.78
CA LEU A 216 8.30 3.12 -12.44
C LEU A 216 7.06 2.66 -13.22
N VAL A 217 6.03 3.50 -13.35
CA VAL A 217 4.85 3.19 -14.19
C VAL A 217 5.26 2.88 -15.62
N MET A 218 6.13 3.70 -16.22
CA MET A 218 6.65 3.47 -17.57
C MET A 218 7.46 2.18 -17.63
N ALA A 219 8.31 1.88 -16.64
CA ALA A 219 9.08 0.64 -16.58
C ALA A 219 8.17 -0.60 -16.50
N GLY A 220 7.11 -0.56 -15.68
CA GLY A 220 6.13 -1.63 -15.60
C GLY A 220 5.35 -1.83 -16.91
N TRP A 221 4.99 -0.72 -17.57
CA TRP A 221 4.24 -0.74 -18.83
C TRP A 221 5.07 -1.28 -20.01
N PHE A 222 6.28 -0.75 -20.21
CA PHE A 222 7.14 -1.12 -21.34
C PHE A 222 7.95 -2.39 -21.09
N GLY A 223 8.34 -2.66 -19.84
CA GLY A 223 9.13 -3.85 -19.49
C GLY A 223 8.28 -5.10 -19.32
N PHE A 224 7.11 -4.97 -18.69
CA PHE A 224 6.31 -6.12 -18.23
C PHE A 224 4.85 -6.08 -18.72
N GLY A 225 4.50 -5.15 -19.61
CA GLY A 225 3.14 -5.04 -20.17
C GLY A 225 2.05 -4.66 -19.16
N ILE A 226 2.40 -4.19 -17.97
CA ILE A 226 1.45 -3.87 -16.90
C ILE A 226 0.62 -2.66 -17.31
N ARG A 227 -0.70 -2.82 -17.36
CA ARG A 227 -1.64 -1.74 -17.68
C ARG A 227 -2.22 -1.16 -16.39
N PHE A 228 -2.07 0.15 -16.20
CA PHE A 228 -2.73 0.85 -15.11
C PHE A 228 -4.09 1.34 -15.58
N ASN A 229 -5.14 0.73 -15.05
CA ASN A 229 -6.48 1.30 -15.12
C ASN A 229 -6.91 1.59 -13.68
N PHE A 230 -6.96 2.89 -13.35
CA PHE A 230 -7.21 3.39 -11.99
C PHE A 230 -8.61 3.04 -11.47
N PHE A 231 -9.50 2.53 -12.33
CA PHE A 231 -10.85 2.09 -11.99
C PHE A 231 -10.99 0.57 -11.97
N ILE A 232 -10.13 -0.18 -12.67
CA ILE A 232 -10.17 -1.63 -12.78
C ILE A 232 -8.74 -2.17 -12.87
N ILE A 233 -8.32 -3.02 -11.94
CA ILE A 233 -7.08 -3.77 -12.12
C ILE A 233 -7.25 -4.69 -13.34
N SER A 234 -6.63 -4.32 -14.47
CA SER A 234 -6.71 -5.08 -15.72
C SER A 234 -5.28 -5.41 -16.17
N PHE A 235 -4.95 -6.70 -16.14
CA PHE A 235 -3.67 -7.23 -16.59
C PHE A 235 -3.80 -7.75 -18.03
N PRO A 236 -2.70 -7.85 -18.80
CA PRO A 236 -2.74 -8.48 -20.10
C PRO A 236 -3.33 -9.91 -20.02
N PRO A 237 -4.05 -10.36 -21.06
CA PRO A 237 -4.62 -11.70 -21.09
C PRO A 237 -3.49 -12.74 -20.97
N GLY A 238 -3.56 -13.57 -19.93
CA GLY A 238 -2.55 -14.60 -19.62
C GLY A 238 -1.85 -14.48 -18.26
N GLY A 239 -2.06 -13.41 -17.48
CA GLY A 239 -1.38 -13.24 -16.18
C GLY A 239 -2.16 -12.55 -15.06
N GLY A 240 -3.41 -12.13 -15.30
CA GLY A 240 -4.20 -11.44 -14.28
C GLY A 240 -4.80 -12.38 -13.23
N ILE A 241 -4.90 -11.92 -11.98
CA ILE A 241 -5.69 -12.60 -10.92
C ILE A 241 -7.14 -12.87 -11.36
N PHE A 242 -7.65 -12.09 -12.32
CA PHE A 242 -9.01 -12.20 -12.87
C PHE A 242 -9.05 -12.60 -14.35
N GLY A 243 -7.92 -13.07 -14.91
CA GLY A 243 -7.86 -13.56 -16.28
C GLY A 243 -8.39 -14.99 -16.37
N PHE A 244 -9.70 -15.13 -16.50
CA PHE A 244 -10.32 -16.22 -17.25
C PHE A 244 -10.59 -15.74 -18.67
#